data_AF-A0A117KBD8-F1
#
_entry.id   AF-A0A117KBD8-F1
#
_cell.length_a   1.000
_cell.length_b   1.000
_cell.length_c   1.000
_cell.angle_alpha   90.00
_cell.angle_beta   90.00
_cell.angle_gamma   90.00
#
_symmetry.space_group_name_H-M   'P 1'
#
loop_
_entity.id
_entity.type
_entity.pdbx_description
1 polymer ?
#
loop_
_entity_poly.entity_id
_entity_poly.type
_entity_poly.pdbx_seq_one_letter_code
_entity_poly.pdbx_strand_id
1 'polypeptide(L)'
;MKTKNIIVKLKSSDTTQFAVPTGDNNLMIQLDQTDANKMVSANLLRDLENFKLVPNNIIYDLVNFALGIYTIDQVVSRQLNGFQSWSRHLVVNFPVHDLQLWNNVSDDFATYLSFLSGDKWEIVFRQNHEIREFELPEDRNPDNFTKVSLFSGGLDSFIGAIDLLSNQEKPFFVSHYKTSEKKVQDDLINGLKDEFGENSYASQKFRVQPNQKNGSAEKENSSRARSFLFITLGIATANCLDENIELILPENGLISLNIPLTKSRLSSHSTRTTHPYFVDGLNKTFEKLGIRNTIVNTYRFKTKGQMIIECEDREFLNQHISETISCSHPENSRFQGSRPGLNCGYCVPCIIRQSAENAGGNISTEYAIDIRQAPPLQNVKKGSDYRAFKMGLQKLSAINSRHSLALQIIRSGPIPYENSEEMNEYISVYKRGMDEVSQFLNS
;
A
#
# COMPACT_ATOMS: atom_id res chain seq x y z
N MET A 1 -7.85 1.53 27.07
CA MET A 1 -7.59 0.74 25.85
C MET A 1 -6.88 -0.52 26.31
N LYS A 2 -7.27 -1.72 25.88
CA LYS A 2 -6.53 -2.94 26.24
C LYS A 2 -5.21 -2.95 25.44
N THR A 3 -4.10 -3.15 26.12
CA THR A 3 -2.79 -3.31 25.48
C THR A 3 -2.61 -4.77 25.08
N LYS A 4 -2.34 -5.05 23.80
CA LYS A 4 -1.96 -6.38 23.32
C LYS A 4 -0.43 -6.46 23.25
N ASN A 5 0.18 -7.32 24.04
CA ASN A 5 1.62 -7.58 24.02
C ASN A 5 1.91 -8.71 23.04
N ILE A 6 2.86 -8.51 22.14
CA ILE A 6 3.12 -9.41 21.04
C ILE A 6 4.60 -9.76 21.03
N ILE A 7 4.92 -11.06 20.97
CA ILE A 7 6.29 -11.53 20.69
C ILE A 7 6.27 -12.16 19.31
N VAL A 8 7.07 -11.61 18.40
CA VAL A 8 7.27 -12.18 17.07
C VAL A 8 8.50 -13.08 17.09
N LYS A 9 8.39 -14.27 16.49
CA LYS A 9 9.47 -15.25 16.35
C LYS A 9 9.70 -15.52 14.87
N LEU A 10 10.97 -15.49 14.46
CA LEU A 10 11.37 -15.78 13.07
C LEU A 10 11.60 -17.27 12.84
N LYS A 11 12.05 -17.97 13.88
CA LYS A 11 12.29 -19.42 13.88
C LYS A 11 11.70 -20.08 15.13
N SER A 12 11.39 -21.36 15.00
CA SER A 12 10.95 -22.23 16.11
C SER A 12 11.99 -22.41 17.22
N SER A 13 13.29 -22.21 16.92
CA SER A 13 14.41 -22.18 17.89
C SER A 13 14.33 -21.03 18.89
N ASP A 14 13.58 -19.97 18.59
CA ASP A 14 13.48 -18.79 19.45
C ASP A 14 12.70 -19.09 20.73
N THR A 15 13.40 -19.17 21.85
CA THR A 15 12.85 -19.53 23.17
C THR A 15 12.24 -18.36 23.92
N THR A 16 12.22 -17.14 23.35
CA THR A 16 11.70 -15.94 24.02
C THR A 16 10.25 -16.14 24.49
N GLN A 17 9.97 -15.74 25.73
CA GLN A 17 8.64 -15.81 26.36
C GLN A 17 8.29 -14.47 27.01
N PHE A 18 7.00 -14.28 27.31
CA PHE A 18 6.54 -13.14 28.09
C PHE A 18 7.03 -13.25 29.54
N ALA A 19 7.44 -12.12 30.14
CA ALA A 19 7.85 -12.07 31.55
C ALA A 19 6.71 -12.48 32.51
N VAL A 20 5.46 -12.20 32.15
CA VAL A 20 4.26 -12.70 32.84
C VAL A 20 3.47 -13.59 31.85
N PRO A 21 3.42 -14.92 32.06
CA PRO A 21 2.95 -15.86 31.04
C PRO A 21 1.46 -15.81 30.71
N THR A 22 0.63 -15.15 31.51
CA THR A 22 -0.82 -15.43 31.53
C THR A 22 -1.69 -14.17 31.51
N GLY A 23 -2.33 -13.95 30.37
CA GLY A 23 -3.45 -13.01 30.20
C GLY A 23 -3.91 -12.96 28.74
N ASP A 24 -5.20 -12.72 28.51
CA ASP A 24 -5.83 -12.61 27.15
C ASP A 24 -5.19 -11.55 26.23
N ASN A 25 -4.31 -10.74 26.81
CA ASN A 25 -3.62 -9.64 26.18
C ASN A 25 -2.28 -10.03 25.53
N ASN A 26 -1.78 -11.26 25.73
CA ASN A 26 -0.50 -11.70 25.17
C ASN A 26 -0.73 -12.53 23.90
N LEU A 27 0.10 -12.34 22.86
CA LEU A 27 0.05 -13.11 21.62
C LEU A 27 1.46 -13.43 21.10
N MET A 28 1.72 -14.69 20.80
CA MET A 28 2.94 -15.09 20.10
C MET A 28 2.66 -15.22 18.61
N ILE A 29 3.51 -14.62 17.77
CA ILE A 29 3.42 -14.73 16.31
C ILE A 29 4.61 -15.50 15.79
N GLN A 30 4.34 -16.66 15.21
CA GLN A 30 5.34 -17.49 14.57
C GLN A 30 5.38 -17.22 13.06
N LEU A 31 6.52 -16.72 12.56
CA LEU A 31 6.75 -16.46 11.14
C LEU A 31 7.51 -17.59 10.44
N ASP A 32 8.08 -18.53 11.20
CA ASP A 32 8.77 -19.70 10.67
C ASP A 32 7.84 -20.53 9.76
N GLN A 33 8.23 -20.66 8.48
CA GLN A 33 7.41 -21.36 7.49
C GLN A 33 7.37 -22.88 7.70
N THR A 34 8.31 -23.42 8.49
CA THR A 34 8.41 -24.85 8.84
C THR A 34 7.62 -25.21 10.10
N ASP A 35 7.21 -24.23 10.89
CA ASP A 35 6.47 -24.44 12.13
C ASP A 35 4.98 -24.74 11.87
N ALA A 36 4.45 -25.73 12.59
CA ALA A 36 3.05 -26.13 12.50
C ALA A 36 2.07 -25.02 12.94
N ASN A 37 2.50 -24.14 13.84
CA ASN A 37 1.74 -23.03 14.39
C ASN A 37 2.00 -21.70 13.65
N LYS A 38 2.61 -21.73 12.47
CA LYS A 38 2.86 -20.52 11.69
C LYS A 38 1.60 -19.66 11.50
N MET A 39 1.77 -18.37 11.72
CA MET A 39 0.71 -17.37 11.61
C MET A 39 0.70 -16.67 10.25
N VAL A 40 1.63 -17.01 9.37
CA VAL A 40 1.66 -16.53 7.99
C VAL A 40 2.22 -17.59 7.06
N SER A 41 1.63 -17.70 5.88
CA SER A 41 2.20 -18.45 4.77
C SER A 41 2.80 -17.48 3.76
N ALA A 42 4.11 -17.58 3.56
CA ALA A 42 4.85 -16.76 2.62
C ALA A 42 6.09 -17.53 2.12
N ASN A 43 6.53 -17.25 0.89
CA ASN A 43 7.74 -17.84 0.31
C ASN A 43 8.80 -16.78 0.00
N LEU A 44 8.85 -15.69 0.77
CA LEU A 44 9.59 -14.47 0.41
C LEU A 44 11.06 -14.72 0.08
N LEU A 45 11.79 -15.47 0.92
CA LEU A 45 13.21 -15.75 0.68
C LEU A 45 13.41 -16.58 -0.59
N ARG A 46 12.60 -17.63 -0.78
CA ARG A 46 12.63 -18.45 -1.99
C ARG A 46 12.28 -17.63 -3.24
N ASP A 47 11.29 -16.75 -3.13
CA ASP A 47 10.86 -15.87 -4.23
C ASP A 47 11.97 -14.89 -4.62
N LEU A 48 12.73 -14.36 -3.65
CA LEU A 48 13.92 -13.54 -3.89
C LEU A 48 15.06 -14.36 -4.51
N GLU A 49 15.34 -15.56 -3.98
CA GLU A 49 16.38 -16.46 -4.47
C GLU A 49 16.16 -16.90 -5.92
N ASN A 50 14.92 -17.08 -6.36
CA ASN A 50 14.59 -17.41 -7.76
C ASN A 50 15.12 -16.35 -8.75
N PHE A 51 15.25 -15.10 -8.31
CA PHE A 51 15.83 -13.98 -9.07
C PHE A 51 17.27 -13.65 -8.64
N LYS A 52 17.92 -14.54 -7.86
CA LYS A 52 19.25 -14.33 -7.27
C LYS A 52 19.36 -13.05 -6.43
N LEU A 53 18.23 -12.58 -5.89
CA LEU A 53 18.17 -11.42 -5.03
C LEU A 53 18.56 -11.84 -3.61
N VAL A 54 19.78 -11.51 -3.19
CA VAL A 54 20.31 -11.90 -1.87
C VAL A 54 20.22 -10.72 -0.90
N PRO A 55 19.31 -10.74 0.09
CA PRO A 55 19.24 -9.67 1.07
C PRO A 55 20.39 -9.77 2.08
N ASN A 56 20.95 -8.64 2.47
CA ASN A 56 21.80 -8.56 3.67
C ASN A 56 20.96 -8.67 4.95
N ASN A 57 21.60 -8.64 6.13
CA ASN A 57 20.86 -8.80 7.40
C ASN A 57 19.87 -7.66 7.69
N ILE A 58 20.16 -6.42 7.27
CA ILE A 58 19.27 -5.27 7.47
C ILE A 58 17.98 -5.45 6.63
N ILE A 59 18.12 -5.80 5.35
CA ILE A 59 16.97 -6.06 4.47
C ILE A 59 16.19 -7.31 4.93
N TYR A 60 16.91 -8.35 5.36
CA TYR A 60 16.28 -9.54 5.92
C TYR A 60 15.41 -9.22 7.14
N ASP A 61 15.94 -8.44 8.08
CA ASP A 61 15.18 -8.00 9.26
C ASP A 61 14.00 -7.12 8.88
N LEU A 62 14.18 -6.20 7.91
CA LEU A 62 13.11 -5.32 7.46
C LEU A 62 11.96 -6.06 6.79
N VAL A 63 12.25 -7.02 5.91
CA VAL A 63 11.21 -7.86 5.26
C VAL A 63 10.45 -8.66 6.31
N ASN A 64 11.15 -9.28 7.27
CA ASN A 64 10.51 -10.03 8.34
C ASN A 64 9.72 -9.14 9.31
N PHE A 65 10.21 -7.92 9.59
CA PHE A 65 9.51 -6.94 10.40
C PHE A 65 8.20 -6.55 9.74
N ALA A 66 8.22 -6.20 8.45
CA ALA A 66 7.01 -5.87 7.70
C ALA A 66 6.05 -7.06 7.59
N LEU A 67 6.56 -8.29 7.46
CA LEU A 67 5.76 -9.52 7.51
C LEU A 67 5.08 -9.69 8.88
N GLY A 68 5.80 -9.44 9.98
CA GLY A 68 5.28 -9.46 11.34
C GLY A 68 4.17 -8.43 11.53
N ILE A 69 4.41 -7.17 11.15
CA ILE A 69 3.43 -6.08 11.24
C ILE A 69 2.16 -6.39 10.44
N TYR A 70 2.31 -6.87 9.19
CA TYR A 70 1.15 -7.24 8.38
C TYR A 70 0.38 -8.43 8.98
N THR A 71 1.10 -9.41 9.54
CA THR A 71 0.49 -10.56 10.22
C THR A 71 -0.31 -10.08 11.44
N ILE A 72 0.28 -9.26 12.31
CA ILE A 72 -0.40 -8.63 13.47
C ILE A 72 -1.67 -7.92 13.02
N ASP A 73 -1.57 -7.13 11.95
CA ASP A 73 -2.71 -6.38 11.42
C ASP A 73 -3.86 -7.29 10.95
N GLN A 74 -3.58 -8.54 10.56
CA GLN A 74 -4.59 -9.52 10.12
C GLN A 74 -5.08 -10.49 11.20
N VAL A 75 -4.36 -10.66 12.32
CA VAL A 75 -4.66 -11.69 13.33
C VAL A 75 -5.01 -11.13 14.71
N VAL A 76 -4.99 -9.82 14.89
CA VAL A 76 -5.48 -9.16 16.12
C VAL A 76 -6.72 -8.35 15.77
N SER A 77 -7.88 -8.72 16.28
CA SER A 77 -9.14 -8.10 15.86
C SER A 77 -9.30 -6.71 16.46
N ARG A 78 -9.61 -5.72 15.63
CA ARG A 78 -10.05 -4.39 16.11
C ARG A 78 -11.37 -4.49 16.86
N GLN A 79 -12.26 -5.40 16.50
CA GLN A 79 -13.53 -5.59 17.20
C GLN A 79 -13.34 -6.06 18.65
N LEU A 80 -12.32 -6.88 18.91
CA LEU A 80 -12.07 -7.44 20.25
C LEU A 80 -11.10 -6.60 21.09
N ASN A 81 -10.08 -5.99 20.47
CA ASN A 81 -9.01 -5.27 21.18
C ASN A 81 -9.01 -3.76 20.97
N GLY A 82 -9.79 -3.26 20.01
CA GLY A 82 -9.79 -1.85 19.64
C GLY A 82 -10.65 -0.99 20.56
N PHE A 83 -10.17 0.21 20.90
CA PHE A 83 -11.03 1.25 21.45
C PHE A 83 -12.13 1.57 20.43
N GLN A 84 -13.39 1.48 20.86
CA GLN A 84 -14.58 1.61 19.99
C GLN A 84 -14.53 0.73 18.74
N SER A 85 -13.93 -0.47 18.86
CA SER A 85 -13.75 -1.40 17.75
C SER A 85 -12.90 -0.87 16.59
N TRP A 86 -12.03 0.12 16.85
CA TRP A 86 -11.35 0.89 15.80
C TRP A 86 -9.82 0.90 15.89
N SER A 87 -9.27 1.30 17.04
CA SER A 87 -7.83 1.52 17.24
C SER A 87 -7.30 0.61 18.35
N ARG A 88 -6.34 -0.25 18.02
CA ARG A 88 -5.69 -1.19 18.95
C ARG A 88 -4.48 -0.54 19.59
N HIS A 89 -4.09 -1.01 20.78
CA HIS A 89 -2.79 -0.69 21.39
C HIS A 89 -1.92 -1.93 21.30
N LEU A 90 -0.86 -1.87 20.51
CA LEU A 90 -0.02 -3.01 20.17
C LEU A 90 1.41 -2.73 20.66
N VAL A 91 1.91 -3.57 21.55
CA VAL A 91 3.32 -3.55 21.97
C VAL A 91 3.99 -4.75 21.32
N VAL A 92 4.91 -4.50 20.40
CA VAL A 92 5.50 -5.53 19.53
C VAL A 92 6.96 -5.72 19.89
N ASN A 93 7.28 -6.89 20.39
CA ASN A 93 8.64 -7.34 20.61
C ASN A 93 9.15 -8.11 19.39
N PHE A 94 10.19 -7.60 18.72
CA PHE A 94 10.66 -8.12 17.44
C PHE A 94 12.19 -8.35 17.44
N PRO A 95 12.68 -9.52 16.99
CA PRO A 95 14.11 -9.82 16.93
C PRO A 95 14.80 -9.20 15.70
N VAL A 96 16.00 -8.65 15.90
CA VAL A 96 16.83 -8.03 14.84
C VAL A 96 18.31 -8.35 15.05
N HIS A 97 19.10 -8.41 13.99
CA HIS A 97 20.52 -8.76 14.05
C HIS A 97 21.38 -7.64 14.62
N ASP A 98 21.06 -6.37 14.34
CA ASP A 98 21.77 -5.20 14.90
C ASP A 98 20.84 -4.41 15.82
N LEU A 99 20.82 -4.76 17.10
CA LEU A 99 19.92 -4.13 18.06
C LEU A 99 20.17 -2.61 18.22
N GLN A 100 21.43 -2.18 18.14
CA GLN A 100 21.76 -0.76 18.32
C GLN A 100 21.24 0.06 17.15
N LEU A 101 21.45 -0.40 15.92
CA LEU A 101 20.95 0.25 14.71
C LEU A 101 19.43 0.37 14.72
N TRP A 102 18.73 -0.74 15.00
CA TRP A 102 17.27 -0.79 14.95
C TRP A 102 16.59 0.02 16.06
N ASN A 103 17.20 0.13 17.24
CA ASN A 103 16.68 0.98 18.31
C ASN A 103 16.63 2.47 17.91
N ASN A 104 17.49 2.92 16.99
CA ASN A 104 17.48 4.31 16.50
C ASN A 104 16.24 4.67 15.66
N VAL A 105 15.49 3.67 15.18
CA VAL A 105 14.32 3.84 14.31
C VAL A 105 13.02 3.31 14.92
N SER A 106 13.05 2.89 16.18
CA SER A 106 11.88 2.31 16.86
C SER A 106 10.70 3.30 16.93
N ASP A 107 10.98 4.54 17.37
CA ASP A 107 9.96 5.60 17.49
C ASP A 107 9.44 6.06 16.12
N ASP A 108 10.29 6.05 15.10
CA ASP A 108 9.90 6.38 13.72
C ASP A 108 8.91 5.33 13.20
N PHE A 109 9.24 4.04 13.30
CA PHE A 109 8.32 2.96 12.91
C PHE A 109 7.02 3.02 13.70
N ALA A 110 7.08 3.22 15.02
CA ALA A 110 5.89 3.37 15.85
C ALA A 110 5.00 4.53 15.35
N THR A 111 5.60 5.68 15.04
CA THR A 111 4.91 6.87 14.53
C THR A 111 4.25 6.62 13.18
N TYR A 112 5.01 6.13 12.19
CA TYR A 112 4.52 5.99 10.83
C TYR A 112 3.55 4.81 10.66
N LEU A 113 3.73 3.72 11.40
CA LEU A 113 2.75 2.62 11.45
C LEU A 113 1.44 3.08 12.13
N SER A 114 1.53 3.90 13.17
CA SER A 114 0.35 4.48 13.83
C SER A 114 -0.39 5.43 12.90
N PHE A 115 0.33 6.25 12.15
CA PHE A 115 -0.25 7.12 11.12
C PHE A 115 -0.98 6.32 10.03
N LEU A 116 -0.35 5.24 9.56
CA LEU A 116 -0.86 4.38 8.50
C LEU A 116 -2.12 3.61 8.93
N SER A 117 -2.07 2.91 10.08
CA SER A 117 -3.14 1.97 10.46
C SER A 117 -4.21 2.59 11.37
N GLY A 118 -3.89 3.70 12.02
CA GLY A 118 -4.71 4.32 13.07
C GLY A 118 -4.70 3.55 14.40
N ASP A 119 -3.84 2.54 14.56
CA ASP A 119 -3.56 1.88 15.85
C ASP A 119 -2.44 2.62 16.58
N LYS A 120 -2.29 2.39 17.88
CA LYS A 120 -1.11 2.80 18.64
C LYS A 120 -0.09 1.65 18.62
N TRP A 121 1.04 1.87 17.98
CA TRP A 121 2.17 0.93 17.97
C TRP A 121 3.24 1.37 18.95
N GLU A 122 3.78 0.41 19.69
CA GLU A 122 5.02 0.52 20.46
C GLU A 122 5.92 -0.62 20.01
N ILE A 123 7.12 -0.30 19.52
CA ILE A 123 8.04 -1.28 18.98
C ILE A 123 9.20 -1.45 19.96
N VAL A 124 9.52 -2.70 20.28
CA VAL A 124 10.63 -3.06 21.17
C VAL A 124 11.47 -4.08 20.44
N PHE A 125 12.65 -3.65 20.00
CA PHE A 125 13.59 -4.58 19.37
C PHE A 125 14.33 -5.40 20.42
N ARG A 126 14.67 -6.63 20.06
CA ARG A 126 15.56 -7.49 20.84
C ARG A 126 16.62 -8.11 19.94
N GLN A 127 17.74 -8.49 20.54
CA GLN A 127 18.83 -9.12 19.82
C GLN A 127 18.37 -10.47 19.25
N ASN A 128 18.55 -10.65 17.94
CA ASN A 128 18.58 -11.96 17.32
C ASN A 128 20.00 -12.52 17.46
N HIS A 129 20.13 -13.69 18.09
CA HIS A 129 21.42 -14.34 18.28
C HIS A 129 21.76 -15.34 17.17
N GLU A 130 20.85 -15.54 16.22
CA GLU A 130 21.14 -16.38 15.08
C GLU A 130 22.11 -15.70 14.13
N ILE A 131 23.10 -16.46 13.68
CA ILE A 131 24.02 -16.03 12.63
C ILE A 131 23.39 -16.41 11.30
N ARG A 132 23.16 -15.39 10.45
CA ARG A 132 22.79 -15.59 9.06
C ARG A 132 24.00 -15.31 8.19
N GLU A 133 24.48 -16.37 7.55
CA GLU A 133 25.48 -16.27 6.49
C GLU A 133 24.78 -15.95 5.17
N PHE A 134 25.34 -14.99 4.44
CA PHE A 134 24.93 -14.64 3.09
C PHE A 134 26.15 -14.16 2.33
N GLU A 135 26.19 -14.43 1.03
CA GLU A 135 27.21 -13.95 0.12
C GLU A 135 26.52 -13.11 -0.96
N LEU A 136 26.90 -11.84 -1.04
CA LEU A 136 26.37 -10.97 -2.09
C LEU A 136 27.04 -11.36 -3.42
N PRO A 137 26.28 -11.53 -4.52
CA PRO A 137 26.86 -11.72 -5.84
C PRO A 137 27.80 -10.58 -6.22
N GLU A 138 28.85 -10.85 -7.01
CA GLU A 138 29.73 -9.80 -7.56
C GLU A 138 28.95 -8.82 -8.43
N ASP A 139 28.13 -9.35 -9.33
CA ASP A 139 27.15 -8.60 -10.11
C ASP A 139 25.74 -8.93 -9.61
N ARG A 140 25.17 -7.97 -8.89
CA ARG A 140 23.83 -8.05 -8.31
C ARG A 140 22.72 -7.70 -9.29
N ASN A 141 23.05 -7.07 -10.42
CA ASN A 141 22.08 -6.57 -11.40
C ASN A 141 22.54 -6.87 -12.85
N PRO A 142 22.75 -8.16 -13.21
CA PRO A 142 23.28 -8.55 -14.52
C PRO A 142 22.36 -8.16 -15.69
N ASP A 143 21.07 -8.04 -15.42
CA ASP A 143 20.06 -7.65 -16.40
C ASP A 143 19.96 -6.12 -16.57
N ASN A 144 20.71 -5.33 -15.80
CA ASN A 144 20.73 -3.86 -15.83
C ASN A 144 19.34 -3.23 -15.62
N PHE A 145 18.58 -3.70 -14.62
CA PHE A 145 17.34 -3.05 -14.22
C PHE A 145 17.64 -1.63 -13.72
N THR A 146 16.88 -0.65 -14.21
CA THR A 146 17.11 0.77 -13.92
C THR A 146 16.26 1.28 -12.76
N LYS A 147 15.09 0.67 -12.55
CA LYS A 147 14.10 1.01 -11.51
C LYS A 147 13.46 -0.24 -10.92
N VAL A 148 12.97 -0.14 -9.70
CA VAL A 148 11.95 -1.08 -9.19
C VAL A 148 10.62 -0.34 -9.13
N SER A 149 9.52 -0.96 -9.54
CA SER A 149 8.20 -0.30 -9.50
C SER A 149 7.14 -1.21 -8.89
N LEU A 150 6.32 -0.64 -7.99
CA LEU A 150 5.21 -1.39 -7.39
C LEU A 150 4.08 -1.58 -8.41
N PHE A 151 3.71 -2.83 -8.65
CA PHE A 151 2.67 -3.21 -9.60
C PHE A 151 1.50 -3.91 -8.90
N SER A 152 0.41 -3.16 -8.68
CA SER A 152 -0.76 -3.65 -7.95
C SER A 152 -1.82 -4.32 -8.84
N GLY A 153 -1.79 -4.07 -10.15
CA GLY A 153 -2.88 -4.40 -11.08
C GLY A 153 -4.02 -3.35 -11.10
N GLY A 154 -3.86 -2.25 -10.37
CA GLY A 154 -4.69 -1.06 -10.48
C GLY A 154 -4.23 -0.12 -11.59
N LEU A 155 -5.12 0.83 -11.96
CA LEU A 155 -4.91 1.74 -13.09
C LEU A 155 -3.61 2.54 -12.96
N ASP A 156 -3.31 3.06 -11.77
CA ASP A 156 -2.16 3.94 -11.57
C ASP A 156 -0.84 3.20 -11.74
N SER A 157 -0.73 2.00 -11.17
CA SER A 157 0.44 1.16 -11.37
C SER A 157 0.58 0.64 -12.80
N PHE A 158 -0.52 0.56 -13.54
CA PHE A 158 -0.47 0.19 -14.95
C PHE A 158 0.01 1.35 -15.82
N ILE A 159 -0.50 2.56 -15.61
CA ILE A 159 0.02 3.78 -16.25
C ILE A 159 1.51 3.96 -15.91
N GLY A 160 1.88 3.79 -14.64
CA GLY A 160 3.28 3.85 -14.23
C GLY A 160 4.18 2.80 -14.89
N ALA A 161 3.66 1.62 -15.21
CA ALA A 161 4.40 0.60 -15.96
C ALA A 161 4.58 0.99 -17.43
N ILE A 162 3.52 1.48 -18.07
CA ILE A 162 3.55 1.98 -19.45
C ILE A 162 4.56 3.13 -19.57
N ASP A 163 4.44 4.16 -18.72
CA ASP A 163 5.30 5.33 -18.78
C ASP A 163 6.78 4.97 -18.59
N LEU A 164 7.11 4.02 -17.72
CA LEU A 164 8.50 3.54 -17.56
C LEU A 164 9.00 2.86 -18.85
N LEU A 165 8.22 1.93 -19.40
CA LEU A 165 8.62 1.15 -20.58
C LEU A 165 8.72 2.02 -21.84
N SER A 166 7.76 2.92 -22.06
CA SER A 166 7.76 3.87 -23.18
C SER A 166 8.94 4.84 -23.11
N ASN A 167 9.39 5.19 -21.90
CA ASN A 167 10.60 6.01 -21.69
C ASN A 167 11.91 5.20 -21.73
N GLN A 168 11.87 3.94 -22.21
CA GLN A 168 13.04 3.06 -22.36
C GLN A 168 13.74 2.72 -21.03
N GLU A 169 13.04 2.85 -19.90
CA GLU A 169 13.51 2.29 -18.63
C GLU A 169 13.35 0.77 -18.65
N LYS A 170 14.18 0.07 -17.86
CA LYS A 170 14.08 -1.38 -17.67
C LYS A 170 13.65 -1.68 -16.23
N PRO A 171 12.34 -1.65 -15.92
CA PRO A 171 11.88 -1.81 -14.56
C PRO A 171 11.88 -3.27 -14.08
N PHE A 172 12.04 -3.46 -12.78
CA PHE A 172 11.64 -4.69 -12.09
C PHE A 172 10.31 -4.45 -11.38
N PHE A 173 9.24 -5.09 -11.83
CA PHE A 173 7.92 -4.96 -11.23
C PHE A 173 7.76 -5.86 -10.01
N VAL A 174 7.30 -5.28 -8.90
CA VAL A 174 7.03 -5.99 -7.66
C VAL A 174 5.53 -6.00 -7.40
N SER A 175 4.93 -7.18 -7.30
CA SER A 175 3.50 -7.37 -7.01
C SER A 175 3.28 -8.13 -5.70
N HIS A 176 2.16 -7.85 -5.03
CA HIS A 176 1.71 -8.60 -3.86
C HIS A 176 0.21 -8.89 -3.97
N TYR A 177 -0.20 -10.15 -3.79
CA TYR A 177 -1.60 -10.57 -3.93
C TYR A 177 -2.08 -11.45 -2.78
N LYS A 178 -3.39 -11.35 -2.49
CA LYS A 178 -4.11 -12.20 -1.53
C LYS A 178 -4.84 -13.36 -2.23
N THR A 179 -5.65 -13.05 -3.25
CA THR A 179 -6.40 -14.07 -4.05
C THR A 179 -6.81 -13.57 -5.44
N SER A 180 -7.80 -12.67 -5.56
CA SER A 180 -8.45 -12.30 -6.83
C SER A 180 -7.62 -11.42 -7.75
N GLU A 181 -6.69 -10.65 -7.20
CA GLU A 181 -5.82 -9.73 -7.94
C GLU A 181 -4.81 -10.47 -8.83
N LYS A 182 -4.58 -11.77 -8.58
CA LYS A 182 -3.53 -12.54 -9.27
C LYS A 182 -3.74 -12.55 -10.79
N LYS A 183 -4.94 -12.91 -11.23
CA LYS A 183 -5.24 -13.07 -12.67
C LYS A 183 -5.10 -11.75 -13.41
N VAL A 184 -5.68 -10.67 -12.88
CA VAL A 184 -5.55 -9.33 -13.48
C VAL A 184 -4.08 -8.90 -13.59
N GLN A 185 -3.28 -9.13 -12.54
CA GLN A 185 -1.85 -8.85 -12.62
C GLN A 185 -1.15 -9.72 -13.68
N ASP A 186 -1.50 -11.00 -13.82
CA ASP A 186 -0.92 -11.87 -14.85
C ASP A 186 -1.29 -11.40 -16.27
N ASP A 187 -2.58 -11.08 -16.50
CA ASP A 187 -3.10 -10.62 -17.79
C ASP A 187 -2.43 -9.29 -18.22
N LEU A 188 -2.34 -8.30 -17.32
CA LEU A 188 -1.70 -7.01 -17.60
C LEU A 188 -0.19 -7.13 -17.83
N ILE A 189 0.50 -7.98 -17.04
CA ILE A 189 1.92 -8.23 -17.26
C ILE A 189 2.13 -8.88 -18.63
N ASN A 190 1.32 -9.87 -19.02
CA ASN A 190 1.44 -10.45 -20.36
C ASN A 190 1.16 -9.43 -21.47
N GLY A 191 0.17 -8.54 -21.29
CA GLY A 191 -0.06 -7.45 -22.25
C GLY A 191 1.15 -6.52 -22.41
N LEU A 192 1.81 -6.15 -21.30
CA LEU A 192 3.05 -5.35 -21.36
C LEU A 192 4.18 -6.09 -22.07
N LYS A 193 4.28 -7.41 -21.87
CA LYS A 193 5.24 -8.26 -22.59
C LYS A 193 5.00 -8.26 -24.09
N ASP A 194 3.74 -8.34 -24.51
CA ASP A 194 3.35 -8.41 -25.91
C ASP A 194 3.63 -7.08 -26.63
N GLU A 195 3.42 -5.94 -25.95
CA GLU A 195 3.67 -4.59 -26.50
C GLU A 195 5.15 -4.20 -26.47
N PHE A 196 5.82 -4.32 -25.32
CA PHE A 196 7.17 -3.77 -25.11
C PHE A 196 8.28 -4.83 -25.27
N GLY A 197 7.93 -6.12 -25.40
CA GLY A 197 8.85 -7.22 -25.62
C GLY A 197 9.32 -7.95 -24.35
N GLU A 198 9.72 -9.21 -24.50
CA GLU A 198 10.02 -10.15 -23.41
C GLU A 198 11.13 -9.73 -22.44
N ASN A 199 12.11 -8.94 -22.91
CA ASN A 199 13.27 -8.54 -22.12
C ASN A 199 13.19 -7.08 -21.62
N SER A 200 12.05 -6.41 -21.81
CA SER A 200 11.86 -5.00 -21.44
C SER A 200 11.72 -4.80 -19.92
N TYR A 201 11.34 -5.83 -19.17
CA TYR A 201 11.25 -5.81 -17.71
C TYR A 201 11.36 -7.23 -17.12
N ALA A 202 11.46 -7.30 -15.80
CA ALA A 202 11.19 -8.52 -15.04
C ALA A 202 10.09 -8.24 -14.00
N SER A 203 9.42 -9.29 -13.52
CA SER A 203 8.39 -9.14 -12.50
C SER A 203 8.43 -10.27 -11.49
N GLN A 204 8.34 -9.95 -10.20
CA GLN A 204 8.15 -10.92 -9.12
C GLN A 204 6.87 -10.61 -8.34
N LYS A 205 6.08 -11.67 -8.15
CA LYS A 205 4.81 -11.60 -7.43
C LYS A 205 4.92 -12.37 -6.12
N PHE A 206 5.01 -11.63 -5.03
CA PHE A 206 5.10 -12.20 -3.68
C PHE A 206 3.73 -12.61 -3.17
N ARG A 207 3.64 -13.82 -2.62
CA ARG A 207 2.45 -14.32 -1.94
C ARG A 207 2.66 -14.25 -0.44
N VAL A 208 1.85 -13.43 0.24
CA VAL A 208 1.85 -13.34 1.71
C VAL A 208 0.43 -13.45 2.24
N GLN A 209 0.17 -14.52 2.98
CA GLN A 209 -1.16 -14.83 3.49
C GLN A 209 -1.12 -15.09 4.99
N PRO A 210 -1.46 -14.08 5.83
CA PRO A 210 -1.66 -14.29 7.25
C PRO A 210 -2.75 -15.34 7.50
N ASN A 211 -2.46 -16.25 8.43
CA ASN A 211 -3.28 -17.39 8.78
C ASN A 211 -4.34 -17.00 9.82
N GLN A 212 -5.42 -16.39 9.36
CA GLN A 212 -6.56 -16.04 10.21
C GLN A 212 -7.34 -17.24 10.75
N LYS A 213 -6.98 -18.48 10.37
CA LYS A 213 -7.58 -19.73 10.88
C LYS A 213 -6.77 -20.37 12.01
N ASN A 214 -5.59 -19.84 12.34
CA ASN A 214 -4.79 -20.30 13.45
C ASN A 214 -5.60 -20.15 14.77
N GLY A 215 -5.48 -21.11 15.70
CA GLY A 215 -6.24 -21.11 16.95
C GLY A 215 -5.99 -19.89 17.85
N SER A 216 -4.85 -19.23 17.71
CA SER A 216 -4.51 -18.00 18.43
C SER A 216 -4.82 -16.72 17.64
N ALA A 217 -5.29 -16.84 16.39
CA ALA A 217 -5.64 -15.70 15.55
C ALA A 217 -7.08 -15.23 15.83
N GLU A 218 -7.25 -13.92 15.81
CA GLU A 218 -8.54 -13.26 15.84
C GLU A 218 -8.82 -12.66 14.45
N LYS A 219 -9.97 -12.98 13.87
CA LYS A 219 -10.30 -12.53 12.51
C LYS A 219 -10.34 -10.99 12.41
N GLU A 220 -9.52 -10.45 11.52
CA GLU A 220 -9.52 -9.03 11.15
C GLU A 220 -9.79 -8.88 9.64
N ASN A 221 -10.83 -8.10 9.32
CA ASN A 221 -11.32 -7.95 7.95
C ASN A 221 -10.63 -6.81 7.19
N SER A 222 -10.06 -5.84 7.91
CA SER A 222 -9.28 -4.74 7.33
C SER A 222 -7.80 -5.10 7.22
N SER A 223 -7.09 -4.47 6.29
CA SER A 223 -5.66 -4.67 6.06
C SER A 223 -4.93 -3.33 5.99
N ARG A 224 -4.99 -2.56 7.07
CA ARG A 224 -4.53 -1.17 7.11
C ARG A 224 -3.01 -1.02 7.09
N ALA A 225 -2.26 -2.05 7.47
CA ALA A 225 -0.79 -2.03 7.41
C ALA A 225 -0.22 -2.75 6.17
N ARG A 226 -1.06 -3.22 5.23
CA ARG A 226 -0.62 -4.01 4.05
C ARG A 226 0.38 -3.26 3.17
N SER A 227 0.22 -1.94 3.02
CA SER A 227 1.10 -1.14 2.16
C SER A 227 2.53 -1.07 2.68
N PHE A 228 2.74 -1.13 4.00
CA PHE A 228 4.09 -1.15 4.57
C PHE A 228 4.87 -2.38 4.10
N LEU A 229 4.23 -3.56 4.12
CA LEU A 229 4.79 -4.78 3.54
C LEU A 229 5.05 -4.61 2.04
N PHE A 230 4.10 -4.06 1.28
CA PHE A 230 4.26 -3.95 -0.16
C PHE A 230 5.43 -3.03 -0.56
N ILE A 231 5.55 -1.88 0.10
CA ILE A 231 6.67 -0.94 -0.08
C ILE A 231 7.99 -1.62 0.34
N THR A 232 8.00 -2.31 1.48
CA THR A 232 9.19 -3.01 1.98
C THR A 232 9.67 -4.08 1.01
N LEU A 233 8.76 -4.83 0.37
CA LEU A 233 9.14 -5.79 -0.67
C LEU A 233 9.78 -5.11 -1.88
N GLY A 234 9.26 -3.95 -2.29
CA GLY A 234 9.87 -3.13 -3.34
C GLY A 234 11.28 -2.64 -2.96
N ILE A 235 11.45 -2.12 -1.74
CA ILE A 235 12.75 -1.66 -1.22
C ILE A 235 13.74 -2.81 -1.10
N ALA A 236 13.29 -3.99 -0.64
CA ALA A 236 14.13 -5.17 -0.56
C ALA A 236 14.60 -5.60 -1.95
N THR A 237 13.71 -5.65 -2.94
CA THR A 237 14.08 -5.96 -4.33
C THR A 237 15.07 -4.92 -4.88
N ALA A 238 14.80 -3.63 -4.68
CA ALA A 238 15.69 -2.55 -5.13
C ALA A 238 17.07 -2.70 -4.49
N ASN A 239 17.14 -2.86 -3.16
CA ASN A 239 18.38 -3.00 -2.42
C ASN A 239 19.14 -4.29 -2.76
N CYS A 240 18.46 -5.38 -3.14
CA CYS A 240 19.13 -6.58 -3.60
C CYS A 240 19.76 -6.40 -5.00
N LEU A 241 19.15 -5.58 -5.86
CA LEU A 241 19.68 -5.25 -7.19
C LEU A 241 20.83 -4.25 -7.10
N ASP A 242 20.58 -3.05 -6.58
CA ASP A 242 21.59 -1.98 -6.39
C ASP A 242 21.16 -1.05 -5.25
N GLU A 243 22.10 -0.53 -4.46
CA GLU A 243 21.77 0.40 -3.36
C GLU A 243 21.18 1.74 -3.85
N ASN A 244 21.38 2.09 -5.12
CA ASN A 244 20.97 3.37 -5.72
C ASN A 244 19.72 3.24 -6.60
N ILE A 245 19.17 2.05 -6.80
CA ILE A 245 17.93 1.90 -7.56
C ILE A 245 16.75 2.44 -6.73
N GLU A 246 16.00 3.36 -7.34
CA GLU A 246 14.80 3.94 -6.74
C GLU A 246 13.62 2.97 -6.81
N LEU A 247 12.76 3.02 -5.79
CA LEU A 247 11.45 2.38 -5.80
C LEU A 247 10.38 3.37 -6.27
N ILE A 248 9.80 3.10 -7.43
CA ILE A 248 8.67 3.85 -7.97
C ILE A 248 7.37 3.38 -7.31
N LEU A 249 6.65 4.34 -6.72
CA LEU A 249 5.34 4.18 -6.11
C LEU A 249 4.30 4.93 -6.96
N PRO A 250 3.73 4.30 -8.00
CA PRO A 250 2.85 4.98 -8.93
C PRO A 250 1.43 5.13 -8.34
N GLU A 251 1.12 6.27 -7.72
CA GLU A 251 -0.22 6.59 -7.21
C GLU A 251 -0.53 8.09 -7.35
N ASN A 252 -1.70 8.41 -7.90
CA ASN A 252 -2.14 9.80 -8.09
C ASN A 252 -2.17 10.62 -6.77
N GLY A 253 -2.02 11.94 -6.90
CA GLY A 253 -1.99 12.87 -5.77
C GLY A 253 -3.28 12.94 -4.96
N LEU A 254 -4.46 12.82 -5.60
CA LEU A 254 -5.74 12.93 -4.90
C LEU A 254 -5.95 11.76 -3.92
N ILE A 255 -5.71 10.52 -4.38
CA ILE A 255 -5.75 9.32 -3.53
C ILE A 255 -4.62 9.35 -2.51
N SER A 256 -3.44 9.86 -2.86
CA SER A 256 -2.31 9.96 -1.92
C SER A 256 -2.62 10.89 -0.75
N LEU A 257 -3.22 12.05 -1.01
CA LEU A 257 -3.66 12.97 0.04
C LEU A 257 -4.83 12.41 0.87
N ASN A 258 -5.74 11.69 0.21
CA ASN A 258 -6.93 11.04 0.78
C ASN A 258 -7.70 11.87 1.82
N ILE A 259 -8.08 13.09 1.45
CA ILE A 259 -8.64 14.07 2.38
C ILE A 259 -10.04 13.62 2.82
N PRO A 260 -10.33 13.60 4.14
CA PRO A 260 -11.65 13.22 4.65
C PRO A 260 -12.79 14.10 4.11
N LEU A 261 -13.60 13.51 3.22
CA LEU A 261 -14.77 14.15 2.59
C LEU A 261 -15.85 14.56 3.62
N THR A 262 -15.96 13.81 4.72
CA THR A 262 -16.89 14.09 5.84
C THR A 262 -16.18 14.03 7.19
N LYS A 263 -16.77 14.65 8.23
CA LYS A 263 -16.22 14.61 9.60
C LYS A 263 -16.20 13.19 10.18
N SER A 264 -17.11 12.32 9.73
CA SER A 264 -17.18 10.91 10.12
C SER A 264 -16.09 10.02 9.48
N ARG A 265 -15.23 10.57 8.62
CA ARG A 265 -14.18 9.85 7.89
C ARG A 265 -12.76 10.27 8.27
N LEU A 266 -12.58 10.84 9.46
CA LEU A 266 -11.26 11.15 10.00
C LEU A 266 -10.47 9.86 10.28
N SER A 267 -9.14 9.94 10.21
CA SER A 267 -8.22 8.83 10.49
C SER A 267 -8.27 7.70 9.45
N SER A 268 -8.01 6.46 9.84
CA SER A 268 -7.84 5.26 9.00
C SER A 268 -9.08 4.78 8.23
N HIS A 269 -10.16 5.56 8.20
CA HIS A 269 -11.25 5.41 7.23
C HIS A 269 -10.79 5.83 5.82
N SER A 270 -9.69 6.57 5.75
CA SER A 270 -9.01 7.00 4.53
C SER A 270 -7.66 6.27 4.48
N THR A 271 -7.39 5.50 3.42
CA THR A 271 -6.10 4.86 3.13
C THR A 271 -4.98 5.90 3.04
N ARG A 272 -3.95 5.80 3.88
CA ARG A 272 -2.78 6.71 3.93
C ARG A 272 -1.52 6.08 3.34
N THR A 273 -1.71 5.11 2.44
CA THR A 273 -0.69 4.18 1.95
C THR A 273 0.45 4.86 1.21
N THR A 274 0.15 5.96 0.51
CA THR A 274 1.09 6.74 -0.31
C THR A 274 1.12 8.20 0.11
N HIS A 275 0.60 8.51 1.31
CA HIS A 275 0.52 9.87 1.81
C HIS A 275 1.94 10.46 1.96
N PRO A 276 2.18 11.72 1.54
CA PRO A 276 3.52 12.32 1.56
C PRO A 276 4.26 12.18 2.89
N TYR A 277 3.61 12.48 4.02
CA TYR A 277 4.20 12.30 5.35
C TYR A 277 4.62 10.87 5.69
N PHE A 278 3.89 9.87 5.18
CA PHE A 278 4.25 8.48 5.40
C PHE A 278 5.44 8.07 4.53
N VAL A 279 5.43 8.45 3.25
CA VAL A 279 6.50 8.11 2.30
C VAL A 279 7.82 8.79 2.67
N ASP A 280 7.80 10.10 2.94
CA ASP A 280 8.96 10.87 3.42
C ASP A 280 9.49 10.32 4.75
N GLY A 281 8.57 9.96 5.65
CA GLY A 281 8.89 9.30 6.90
C GLY A 281 9.62 7.97 6.73
N LEU A 282 9.13 7.13 5.83
CA LEU A 282 9.80 5.87 5.51
C LEU A 282 11.18 6.09 4.90
N ASN A 283 11.34 7.03 3.96
CA ASN A 283 12.65 7.37 3.39
C ASN A 283 13.66 7.75 4.49
N LYS A 284 13.27 8.65 5.40
CA LYS A 284 14.11 9.05 6.55
C LYS A 284 14.41 7.89 7.51
N THR A 285 13.44 7.01 7.73
CA THR A 285 13.60 5.84 8.60
C THR A 285 14.58 4.83 7.96
N PHE A 286 14.45 4.59 6.66
CA PHE A 286 15.31 3.67 5.91
C PHE A 286 16.73 4.20 5.77
N GLU A 287 16.90 5.51 5.58
CA GLU A 287 18.21 6.16 5.59
C GLU A 287 18.95 5.94 6.93
N LYS A 288 18.25 6.08 8.07
CA LYS A 288 18.81 5.78 9.40
C LYS A 288 19.22 4.32 9.59
N LEU A 289 18.59 3.39 8.85
CA LEU A 289 18.99 1.98 8.79
C LEU A 289 20.14 1.72 7.80
N GLY A 290 20.65 2.74 7.11
CA GLY A 290 21.69 2.60 6.07
C GLY A 290 21.15 2.11 4.72
N ILE A 291 19.83 2.13 4.51
CA ILE A 291 19.20 1.78 3.23
C ILE A 291 19.09 3.05 2.40
N ARG A 292 19.83 3.10 1.29
CA ARG A 292 19.91 4.28 0.40
C ARG A 292 18.81 4.33 -0.67
N ASN A 293 18.15 3.21 -0.95
CA ASN A 293 17.07 3.15 -1.92
C ASN A 293 15.91 4.07 -1.51
N THR A 294 15.54 5.01 -2.37
CA THR A 294 14.49 5.99 -2.10
C THR A 294 13.14 5.54 -2.67
N ILE A 295 12.07 5.83 -1.94
CA ILE A 295 10.69 5.69 -2.42
C ILE A 295 10.29 6.99 -3.13
N VAL A 296 9.92 6.88 -4.41
CA VAL A 296 9.54 8.02 -5.24
C VAL A 296 8.12 7.82 -5.78
N ASN A 297 7.20 8.72 -5.44
CA ASN A 297 5.92 8.82 -6.11
C ASN A 297 5.96 9.93 -7.17
N THR A 298 6.13 9.53 -8.43
CA THR A 298 6.22 10.43 -9.60
C THR A 298 4.89 11.13 -9.90
N TYR A 299 3.76 10.57 -9.45
CA TYR A 299 2.42 11.11 -9.71
C TYR A 299 1.81 11.88 -8.53
N ARG A 300 2.61 12.21 -7.50
CA ARG A 300 2.13 12.89 -6.28
C ARG A 300 1.41 14.22 -6.52
N PHE A 301 1.67 14.87 -7.67
CA PHE A 301 1.01 16.13 -8.08
C PHE A 301 0.08 15.99 -9.29
N LYS A 302 -0.09 14.78 -9.82
CA LYS A 302 -1.04 14.51 -10.93
C LYS A 302 -2.35 13.98 -10.38
N THR A 303 -3.46 14.42 -10.96
CA THR A 303 -4.74 13.73 -10.79
C THR A 303 -4.74 12.43 -11.59
N LYS A 304 -5.66 11.52 -11.27
CA LYS A 304 -5.79 10.27 -12.03
C LYS A 304 -6.25 10.53 -13.48
N GLY A 305 -7.08 11.56 -13.72
CA GLY A 305 -7.43 11.98 -15.08
C GLY A 305 -6.23 12.48 -15.87
N GLN A 306 -5.37 13.29 -15.25
CA GLN A 306 -4.12 13.72 -15.86
C GLN A 306 -3.19 12.56 -16.18
N MET A 307 -3.07 11.57 -15.29
CA MET A 307 -2.31 10.35 -15.57
C MET A 307 -2.81 9.62 -16.81
N ILE A 308 -4.13 9.53 -17.04
CA ILE A 308 -4.69 8.91 -18.26
C ILE A 308 -4.38 9.75 -19.51
N ILE A 309 -4.57 11.07 -19.41
CA ILE A 309 -4.41 11.99 -20.54
C ILE A 309 -2.95 12.08 -20.99
N GLU A 310 -2.03 12.08 -20.02
CA GLU A 310 -0.59 12.28 -20.19
C GLU A 310 0.19 10.94 -20.23
N CYS A 311 -0.49 9.80 -20.27
CA CYS A 311 0.13 8.47 -20.40
C CYS A 311 0.92 8.39 -21.70
N GLU A 312 2.17 7.91 -21.63
CA GLU A 312 3.10 7.92 -22.77
C GLU A 312 2.59 7.08 -23.95
N ASP A 313 1.99 5.91 -23.67
CA ASP A 313 1.26 5.12 -24.65
C ASP A 313 -0.24 5.04 -24.29
N ARG A 314 -0.96 6.10 -24.67
CA ARG A 314 -2.39 6.20 -24.42
C ARG A 314 -3.22 5.23 -25.26
N GLU A 315 -2.74 4.81 -26.43
CA GLU A 315 -3.46 3.86 -27.27
C GLU A 315 -3.49 2.48 -26.60
N PHE A 316 -2.33 1.99 -26.19
CA PHE A 316 -2.20 0.75 -25.43
C PHE A 316 -2.96 0.82 -24.11
N LEU A 317 -2.87 1.93 -23.38
CA LEU A 317 -3.67 2.14 -22.16
C LEU A 317 -5.17 1.97 -22.43
N ASN A 318 -5.71 2.60 -23.48
CA ASN A 318 -7.14 2.55 -23.78
C ASN A 318 -7.64 1.13 -24.11
N GLN A 319 -6.79 0.28 -24.69
CA GLN A 319 -7.10 -1.11 -24.98
C GLN A 319 -7.24 -1.94 -23.68
N HIS A 320 -6.36 -1.70 -22.70
CA HIS A 320 -6.27 -2.51 -21.48
C HIS A 320 -6.89 -1.86 -20.23
N ILE A 321 -7.31 -0.59 -20.29
CA ILE A 321 -7.77 0.17 -19.10
C ILE A 321 -8.87 -0.57 -18.34
N SER A 322 -9.83 -1.16 -19.06
CA SER A 322 -10.98 -1.89 -18.49
C SER A 322 -10.61 -3.16 -17.71
N GLU A 323 -9.40 -3.70 -17.92
CA GLU A 323 -8.89 -4.90 -17.26
C GLU A 323 -8.33 -4.59 -15.86
N THR A 324 -7.91 -3.34 -15.63
CA THR A 324 -7.32 -2.91 -14.35
C THR A 324 -8.36 -2.79 -13.23
N ILE A 325 -7.95 -3.04 -11.98
CA ILE A 325 -8.83 -2.99 -10.80
C ILE A 325 -8.37 -1.90 -9.82
N SER A 326 -9.17 -0.85 -9.64
CA SER A 326 -8.92 0.18 -8.61
C SER A 326 -9.75 -0.03 -7.33
N CYS A 327 -10.77 -0.90 -7.39
CA CYS A 327 -11.75 -1.07 -6.31
C CYS A 327 -11.12 -1.53 -4.99
N SER A 328 -11.53 -0.91 -3.87
CA SER A 328 -11.16 -1.39 -2.51
C SER A 328 -11.87 -2.67 -2.09
N HIS A 329 -12.87 -3.11 -2.85
CA HIS A 329 -13.71 -4.27 -2.54
C HIS A 329 -13.92 -5.18 -3.76
N PRO A 330 -12.84 -5.66 -4.42
CA PRO A 330 -12.95 -6.39 -5.68
C PRO A 330 -13.65 -7.76 -5.53
N GLU A 331 -13.71 -8.30 -4.31
CA GLU A 331 -14.41 -9.56 -3.98
C GLU A 331 -15.93 -9.37 -3.79
N ASN A 332 -16.41 -8.14 -3.53
CA ASN A 332 -17.83 -7.90 -3.23
C ASN A 332 -18.76 -8.13 -4.42
N SER A 333 -18.23 -8.08 -5.65
CA SER A 333 -18.95 -8.39 -6.89
C SER A 333 -19.31 -9.87 -6.98
N ARG A 334 -18.41 -10.76 -6.53
CA ARG A 334 -18.64 -12.22 -6.49
C ARG A 334 -19.84 -12.60 -5.62
N PHE A 335 -20.00 -11.94 -4.47
CA PHE A 335 -21.15 -12.18 -3.58
C PHE A 335 -22.48 -11.66 -4.13
N GLN A 336 -22.46 -10.93 -5.25
CA GLN A 336 -23.64 -10.39 -5.93
C GLN A 336 -23.98 -11.15 -7.22
N GLY A 337 -23.33 -12.29 -7.49
CA GLY A 337 -23.56 -13.07 -8.71
C GLY A 337 -22.88 -12.51 -9.96
N SER A 338 -22.10 -11.44 -9.84
CA SER A 338 -21.28 -10.88 -10.93
C SER A 338 -19.92 -11.58 -11.02
N ARG A 339 -19.24 -11.43 -12.16
CA ARG A 339 -17.87 -11.93 -12.35
C ARG A 339 -16.91 -11.37 -11.27
N PRO A 340 -16.04 -12.20 -10.67
CA PRO A 340 -14.99 -11.73 -9.77
C PRO A 340 -14.09 -10.70 -10.45
N GLY A 341 -13.53 -9.75 -9.70
CA GLY A 341 -12.61 -8.73 -10.23
C GLY A 341 -13.28 -7.49 -10.82
N LEU A 342 -14.61 -7.35 -10.70
CA LEU A 342 -15.31 -6.15 -11.17
C LEU A 342 -15.13 -4.93 -10.24
N ASN A 343 -14.96 -3.74 -10.81
CA ASN A 343 -14.96 -2.49 -10.07
C ASN A 343 -16.38 -2.17 -9.54
N CYS A 344 -16.53 -1.81 -8.26
CA CYS A 344 -17.86 -1.72 -7.66
C CYS A 344 -18.67 -0.47 -8.07
N GLY A 345 -18.01 0.57 -8.58
CA GLY A 345 -18.64 1.82 -9.04
C GLY A 345 -18.93 2.85 -7.95
N TYR A 346 -19.09 2.44 -6.68
CA TYR A 346 -19.51 3.36 -5.61
C TYR A 346 -18.44 3.69 -4.56
N CYS A 347 -17.37 2.90 -4.43
CA CYS A 347 -16.32 3.18 -3.43
C CYS A 347 -15.40 4.32 -3.85
N VAL A 348 -14.64 4.90 -2.90
CA VAL A 348 -13.79 6.07 -3.15
C VAL A 348 -12.88 5.90 -4.38
N PRO A 349 -12.08 4.83 -4.50
CA PRO A 349 -11.26 4.64 -5.70
C PRO A 349 -12.04 4.45 -6.99
N CYS A 350 -13.22 3.83 -6.95
CA CYS A 350 -14.06 3.66 -8.15
C CYS A 350 -14.68 4.98 -8.62
N ILE A 351 -15.07 5.87 -7.71
CA ILE A 351 -15.60 7.19 -8.08
C ILE A 351 -14.49 8.02 -8.73
N ILE A 352 -13.30 8.04 -8.12
CA ILE A 352 -12.15 8.77 -8.67
C ILE A 352 -11.72 8.17 -10.02
N ARG A 353 -11.72 6.84 -10.16
CA ARG A 353 -11.44 6.17 -11.44
C ARG A 353 -12.44 6.56 -12.54
N GLN A 354 -13.74 6.47 -12.28
CA GLN A 354 -14.75 6.88 -13.27
C GLN A 354 -14.61 8.35 -13.66
N SER A 355 -14.26 9.20 -12.68
CA SER A 355 -14.01 10.62 -12.92
C SER A 355 -12.79 10.84 -13.82
N ALA A 356 -11.73 10.06 -13.61
CA ALA A 356 -10.54 10.06 -14.45
C ALA A 356 -10.83 9.55 -15.88
N GLU A 357 -11.54 8.42 -16.02
CA GLU A 357 -11.96 7.91 -17.34
C GLU A 357 -12.84 8.92 -18.09
N ASN A 358 -13.76 9.59 -17.38
CA ASN A 358 -14.57 10.66 -17.93
C ASN A 358 -13.71 11.84 -18.42
N ALA A 359 -12.72 12.27 -17.65
CA ALA A 359 -11.76 13.29 -18.06
C ALA A 359 -10.90 12.84 -19.26
N GLY A 360 -10.58 11.54 -19.33
CA GLY A 360 -9.92 10.89 -20.47
C GLY A 360 -10.80 10.75 -21.72
N GLY A 361 -12.08 11.14 -21.65
CA GLY A 361 -13.01 11.24 -22.77
C GLY A 361 -13.96 10.04 -22.95
N ASN A 362 -13.72 8.91 -22.29
CA ASN A 362 -14.60 7.74 -22.37
C ASN A 362 -14.48 6.84 -21.13
N ILE A 363 -15.63 6.37 -20.63
CA ILE A 363 -15.70 5.36 -19.58
C ILE A 363 -15.95 4.00 -20.25
N SER A 364 -14.88 3.25 -20.51
CA SER A 364 -14.95 1.91 -21.11
C SER A 364 -15.05 0.79 -20.06
N THR A 365 -14.68 1.08 -18.81
CA THR A 365 -14.71 0.10 -17.73
C THR A 365 -16.15 -0.23 -17.32
N GLU A 366 -16.48 -1.52 -17.22
CA GLU A 366 -17.74 -1.97 -16.63
C GLU A 366 -17.69 -1.87 -15.10
N TYR A 367 -18.76 -1.33 -14.51
CA TYR A 367 -18.92 -1.20 -13.07
C TYR A 367 -20.14 -1.99 -12.57
N ALA A 368 -20.03 -2.57 -11.37
CA ALA A 368 -21.14 -3.31 -10.76
C ALA A 368 -22.38 -2.43 -10.50
N ILE A 369 -22.17 -1.13 -10.25
CA ILE A 369 -23.23 -0.15 -10.05
C ILE A 369 -22.87 1.11 -10.82
N ASP A 370 -23.75 1.53 -11.73
CA ASP A 370 -23.73 2.88 -12.31
C ASP A 370 -24.32 3.87 -11.31
N ILE A 371 -23.45 4.66 -10.68
CA ILE A 371 -23.85 5.63 -9.64
C ILE A 371 -24.46 6.92 -10.21
N ARG A 372 -24.37 7.17 -11.53
CA ARG A 372 -25.01 8.32 -12.18
C ARG A 372 -26.47 8.01 -12.46
N GLN A 373 -26.75 6.81 -12.97
CA GLN A 373 -28.12 6.38 -13.29
C GLN A 373 -28.88 5.87 -12.06
N ALA A 374 -28.25 5.02 -11.25
CA ALA A 374 -28.89 4.33 -10.13
C ALA A 374 -28.02 4.38 -8.87
N PRO A 375 -27.80 5.56 -8.27
CA PRO A 375 -27.01 5.69 -7.06
C PRO A 375 -27.59 4.82 -5.91
N PRO A 376 -26.74 4.18 -5.09
CA PRO A 376 -27.24 3.38 -3.98
C PRO A 376 -28.11 4.20 -3.02
N LEU A 377 -29.19 3.57 -2.52
CA LEU A 377 -30.15 4.20 -1.61
C LEU A 377 -29.49 4.82 -0.37
N GLN A 378 -30.13 5.87 0.18
CA GLN A 378 -29.58 6.67 1.27
C GLN A 378 -29.33 5.87 2.55
N ASN A 379 -30.17 4.88 2.84
CA ASN A 379 -30.09 4.02 4.03
C ASN A 379 -29.10 2.85 3.88
N VAL A 380 -28.47 2.67 2.71
CA VAL A 380 -27.53 1.57 2.47
C VAL A 380 -26.09 2.05 2.62
N LYS A 381 -25.25 1.22 3.27
CA LYS A 381 -23.82 1.50 3.51
C LYS A 381 -23.04 1.74 2.20
N LYS A 382 -23.40 1.05 1.12
CA LYS A 382 -22.78 1.20 -0.22
C LYS A 382 -22.82 2.64 -0.75
N GLY A 383 -23.87 3.40 -0.46
CA GLY A 383 -23.98 4.79 -0.93
C GLY A 383 -23.23 5.82 -0.07
N SER A 384 -22.54 5.38 0.99
CA SER A 384 -21.90 6.31 1.94
C SER A 384 -20.75 7.09 1.33
N ASP A 385 -19.97 6.47 0.44
CA ASP A 385 -18.85 7.11 -0.28
C ASP A 385 -19.38 8.16 -1.28
N TYR A 386 -20.36 7.77 -2.10
CA TYR A 386 -21.04 8.68 -3.05
C TYR A 386 -21.60 9.93 -2.36
N ARG A 387 -22.34 9.75 -1.25
CA ARG A 387 -22.87 10.88 -0.46
C ARG A 387 -21.73 11.73 0.13
N ALA A 388 -20.65 11.09 0.58
CA ALA A 388 -19.50 11.80 1.09
C ALA A 388 -18.86 12.70 0.03
N PHE A 389 -18.75 12.26 -1.22
CA PHE A 389 -18.28 13.12 -2.32
C PHE A 389 -19.20 14.30 -2.57
N LYS A 390 -20.52 14.10 -2.65
CA LYS A 390 -21.47 15.21 -2.81
C LYS A 390 -21.33 16.25 -1.69
N MET A 391 -21.22 15.81 -0.44
CA MET A 391 -20.98 16.70 0.69
C MET A 391 -19.60 17.37 0.66
N GLY A 392 -18.58 16.65 0.22
CA GLY A 392 -17.21 17.15 0.08
C GLY A 392 -17.12 18.25 -0.97
N LEU A 393 -17.74 18.02 -2.14
CA LEU A 393 -17.84 19.00 -3.24
C LEU A 393 -18.59 20.25 -2.82
N GLN A 394 -19.75 20.12 -2.17
CA GLN A 394 -20.51 21.26 -1.67
C GLN A 394 -19.73 22.09 -0.65
N LYS A 395 -18.91 21.45 0.19
CA LYS A 395 -18.02 22.18 1.10
C LYS A 395 -16.89 22.87 0.36
N LEU A 396 -16.29 22.18 -0.60
CA LEU A 396 -15.18 22.71 -1.39
C LEU A 396 -15.61 23.95 -2.18
N SER A 397 -16.82 23.97 -2.74
CA SER A 397 -17.37 25.12 -3.47
C SER A 397 -17.55 26.37 -2.60
N ALA A 398 -17.60 26.22 -1.27
CA ALA A 398 -17.65 27.34 -0.33
C ALA A 398 -16.26 27.83 0.11
N ILE A 399 -15.18 27.15 -0.29
CA ILE A 399 -13.80 27.48 0.11
C ILE A 399 -13.10 28.21 -1.03
N ASN A 400 -12.89 29.51 -0.86
CA ASN A 400 -12.24 30.35 -1.88
C ASN A 400 -10.80 30.74 -1.52
N SER A 401 -10.43 30.69 -0.23
CA SER A 401 -9.09 31.11 0.21
C SER A 401 -8.08 29.95 0.16
N ARG A 402 -6.86 30.24 -0.30
CA ARG A 402 -5.75 29.27 -0.31
C ARG A 402 -5.43 28.73 1.08
N HIS A 403 -5.43 29.61 2.08
CA HIS A 403 -5.17 29.20 3.47
C HIS A 403 -6.19 28.16 3.96
N SER A 404 -7.48 28.37 3.66
CA SER A 404 -8.51 27.40 4.00
C SER A 404 -8.36 26.07 3.26
N LEU A 405 -7.89 26.07 2.01
CA LEU A 405 -7.58 24.83 1.28
C LEU A 405 -6.38 24.09 1.88
N ALA A 406 -5.31 24.82 2.23
CA ALA A 406 -4.17 24.26 2.96
C ALA A 406 -4.61 23.59 4.26
N LEU A 407 -5.50 24.25 5.02
CA LEU A 407 -6.10 23.64 6.22
C LEU A 407 -6.95 22.41 5.93
N GLN A 408 -7.54 22.27 4.74
CA GLN A 408 -8.25 21.04 4.36
C GLN A 408 -7.28 19.90 4.09
N ILE A 409 -6.22 20.13 3.31
CA ILE A 409 -5.33 19.05 2.89
C ILE A 409 -4.57 18.44 4.07
N ILE A 410 -4.22 19.26 5.08
CA ILE A 410 -3.52 18.76 6.28
C ILE A 410 -4.41 17.94 7.23
N ARG A 411 -5.72 17.83 6.97
CA ARG A 411 -6.64 17.04 7.83
C ARG A 411 -6.40 15.54 7.74
N SER A 412 -5.80 15.06 6.64
CA SER A 412 -5.39 13.66 6.49
C SER A 412 -4.06 13.37 7.16
N GLY A 413 -3.18 14.37 7.29
CA GLY A 413 -1.89 14.31 7.99
C GLY A 413 -1.02 15.54 7.69
N PRO A 414 0.14 15.69 8.35
CA PRO A 414 1.12 16.70 7.98
C PRO A 414 1.52 16.55 6.50
N ILE A 415 1.87 17.62 5.81
CA ILE A 415 2.39 17.54 4.45
C ILE A 415 3.84 18.02 4.49
N PRO A 416 4.85 17.17 4.24
CA PRO A 416 6.20 17.65 4.01
C PRO A 416 6.23 18.45 2.70
N TYR A 417 6.80 19.64 2.76
CA TYR A 417 7.06 20.49 1.61
C TYR A 417 8.37 21.25 1.85
N GLU A 418 9.17 21.41 0.80
CA GLU A 418 10.44 22.15 0.90
C GLU A 418 10.24 23.66 0.77
N ASN A 419 9.22 24.07 0.01
CA ASN A 419 8.94 25.47 -0.28
C ASN A 419 7.42 25.68 -0.54
N SER A 420 7.02 26.95 -0.69
CA SER A 420 5.62 27.31 -0.91
C SER A 420 5.06 26.80 -2.25
N GLU A 421 5.90 26.58 -3.26
CA GLU A 421 5.47 26.09 -4.56
C GLU A 421 5.02 24.62 -4.47
N GLU A 422 5.77 23.79 -3.74
CA GLU A 422 5.40 22.40 -3.52
C GLU A 422 4.08 22.26 -2.73
N MET A 423 3.87 23.10 -1.72
CA MET A 423 2.59 23.16 -1.02
C MET A 423 1.44 23.58 -1.95
N ASN A 424 1.71 24.50 -2.89
CA ASN A 424 0.72 24.92 -3.89
C ASN A 424 0.37 23.78 -4.85
N GLU A 425 1.33 22.92 -5.22
CA GLU A 425 1.07 21.73 -6.04
C GLU A 425 0.14 20.74 -5.33
N TYR A 426 0.31 20.51 -4.02
CA TYR A 426 -0.63 19.69 -3.25
C TYR A 426 -2.04 20.28 -3.17
N ILE A 427 -2.15 21.60 -2.99
CA ILE A 427 -3.45 22.29 -3.04
C ILE A 427 -4.08 22.17 -4.44
N SER A 428 -3.26 22.35 -5.48
CA SER A 428 -3.66 22.31 -6.89
C SER A 428 -4.20 20.94 -7.28
N VAL A 429 -3.47 19.85 -6.98
CA VAL A 429 -3.90 18.48 -7.30
C VAL A 429 -5.17 18.10 -6.57
N TYR A 430 -5.35 18.52 -5.31
CA TYR A 430 -6.61 18.29 -4.59
C TYR A 430 -7.78 18.99 -5.29
N LYS A 431 -7.63 20.26 -5.67
CA LYS A 431 -8.69 21.02 -6.36
C LYS A 431 -9.02 20.39 -7.71
N ARG A 432 -8.03 20.18 -8.59
CA ARG A 432 -8.23 19.57 -9.91
C ARG A 432 -8.87 18.19 -9.81
N GLY A 433 -8.41 17.36 -8.88
CA GLY A 433 -8.96 16.02 -8.70
C GLY A 433 -10.41 16.03 -8.21
N MET A 434 -10.78 16.97 -7.34
CA MET A 434 -12.18 17.15 -6.93
C MET A 434 -13.03 17.75 -8.06
N ASP A 435 -12.47 18.60 -8.90
CA ASP A 435 -13.14 19.15 -10.08
C ASP A 435 -13.45 18.03 -11.10
N GLU A 436 -12.54 17.08 -11.34
CA GLU A 436 -12.80 15.88 -12.15
C GLU A 436 -14.00 15.09 -11.60
N VAL A 437 -14.05 14.89 -10.28
CA VAL A 437 -15.19 14.20 -9.63
C VAL A 437 -16.48 15.01 -9.80
N SER A 438 -16.42 16.33 -9.65
CA SER A 438 -17.59 17.18 -9.86
C SER A 438 -18.13 17.09 -11.27
N GLN A 439 -17.25 17.09 -12.28
CA GLN A 439 -17.63 17.00 -13.69
C GLN A 439 -18.31 15.66 -13.96
N PHE A 440 -17.73 14.54 -13.51
CA PHE A 440 -18.32 13.22 -13.68
C PHE A 440 -19.68 13.05 -12.98
N LEU A 441 -19.84 13.59 -11.77
CA LEU A 441 -21.12 13.46 -11.06
C LEU A 441 -22.24 14.33 -11.65
N ASN A 442 -21.90 15.32 -12.49
CA ASN A 442 -22.83 16.24 -13.14
C ASN A 442 -23.01 15.97 -14.65
N SER A 443 -22.25 15.05 -15.23
CA SER A 443 -22.29 14.67 -16.66
C SER A 443 -23.48 13.79 -17.01
#